data_AF-A0A349VYX3-F1
#
_entry.id   AF-A0A349VYX3-F1
#
_cell.length_a   1.000
_cell.length_b   1.000
_cell.length_c   1.000
_cell.angle_alpha   90.00
_cell.angle_beta   90.00
_cell.angle_gamma   90.00
#
_symmetry.space_group_name_H-M   'P 1'
#
loop_
_entity.id
_entity.type
_entity.pdbx_description
1 polymer ?
#
loop_
_entity_poly.entity_id
_entity_poly.type
_entity_poly.pdbx_seq_one_letter_code
_entity_poly.pdbx_strand_id
1 'polypeptide(L)'
;MIKKNSGIASLLLLLAVGTSCEKSPAEKLTLNSIACVQCHSIQSAADLQALSLQPGDTVIMKSGQWTNQELTFSAQGTKQQPIVLMAEQRGAVIMKGTSSVSITGQWLVVDGLVFQDGYTTGKNVVDFTS
;
A
#
# COMPACT_ATOMS: atom_id res chain seq x y z
N MET A 1 -2.95 50.27 70.11
CA MET A 1 -4.16 50.13 69.27
C MET A 1 -3.83 49.29 68.04
N ILE A 2 -4.56 48.18 67.85
CA ILE A 2 -4.95 47.52 66.58
C ILE A 2 -3.84 47.03 65.60
N LYS A 3 -3.56 45.72 65.70
CA LYS A 3 -3.40 44.62 64.69
C LYS A 3 -3.07 44.90 63.20
N LYS A 4 -2.14 44.07 62.67
CA LYS A 4 -2.25 43.06 61.53
C LYS A 4 -0.84 42.88 60.93
N ASN A 5 -0.08 41.78 61.01
CA ASN A 5 -0.21 40.34 60.70
C ASN A 5 -0.42 39.95 59.22
N SER A 6 0.36 38.93 58.80
CA SER A 6 0.22 38.06 57.61
C SER A 6 0.78 38.64 56.28
N GLY A 7 1.70 38.02 55.53
CA GLY A 7 2.00 36.60 55.32
C GLY A 7 1.57 36.20 53.90
N ILE A 8 2.46 35.49 53.16
CA ILE A 8 2.28 34.75 51.87
C ILE A 8 1.93 35.60 50.62
N ALA A 9 2.33 35.29 49.37
CA ALA A 9 2.64 34.01 48.75
C ALA A 9 3.63 34.14 47.58
N SER A 10 4.47 33.11 47.45
CA SER A 10 5.32 32.82 46.29
C SER A 10 4.45 32.36 45.12
N LEU A 11 4.62 32.97 43.93
CA LEU A 11 4.05 32.49 42.69
C LEU A 11 4.83 33.06 41.49
N LEU A 12 5.65 32.22 40.85
CA LEU A 12 5.79 32.21 39.39
C LEU A 12 6.45 30.90 38.94
N LEU A 13 5.56 30.06 38.42
CA LEU A 13 5.72 28.78 37.74
C LEU A 13 6.25 29.03 36.31
N LEU A 14 7.14 28.17 35.79
CA LEU A 14 7.50 27.85 34.38
C LEU A 14 9.00 27.44 34.38
N LEU A 15 9.42 26.23 33.99
CA LEU A 15 9.22 25.54 32.73
C LEU A 15 9.26 24.02 32.93
N ALA A 16 8.26 23.33 32.38
CA ALA A 16 8.31 21.89 32.16
C ALA A 16 9.20 21.61 30.93
N VAL A 17 10.30 20.86 31.10
CA VAL A 17 10.92 20.13 29.99
C VAL A 17 10.39 18.71 30.05
N GLY A 18 9.27 18.49 29.35
CA GLY A 18 8.65 17.19 29.22
C GLY A 18 9.61 16.23 28.53
N THR A 19 9.87 15.10 29.19
CA THR A 19 10.21 13.87 28.50
C THR A 19 9.00 13.46 27.68
N SER A 20 9.06 13.61 26.37
CA SER A 20 8.08 12.95 25.52
C SER A 20 8.69 12.64 24.17
N CYS A 21 9.02 11.38 23.97
CA CYS A 21 9.05 10.79 22.63
C CYS A 21 7.63 10.88 22.11
N GLU A 22 7.32 11.94 21.37
CA GLU A 22 6.17 11.91 20.49
C GLU A 22 6.54 10.99 19.32
N LYS A 23 6.20 9.70 19.49
CA LYS A 23 5.98 8.81 18.36
C LYS A 23 4.87 9.46 17.55
N SER A 24 5.28 10.21 16.54
CA SER A 24 4.36 10.91 15.65
C SER A 24 3.31 9.91 15.14
N PRO A 25 2.01 10.22 15.21
CA PRO A 25 0.98 9.38 14.63
C PRO A 25 1.28 9.25 13.15
N ALA A 26 1.27 8.02 12.64
CA ALA A 26 1.30 7.76 11.22
C ALA A 26 0.21 8.60 10.55
N GLU A 27 0.66 9.61 9.82
CA GLU A 27 -0.19 10.50 9.05
C GLU A 27 -0.87 9.66 7.98
N LYS A 28 -2.18 9.45 8.16
CA LYS A 28 -3.04 8.84 7.14
C LYS A 28 -3.07 9.77 5.93
N LEU A 29 -2.16 9.54 4.99
CA LEU A 29 -2.22 10.14 3.67
C LEU A 29 -3.37 9.48 2.90
N THR A 30 -4.50 10.17 2.84
CA THR A 30 -5.64 9.77 2.02
C THR A 30 -5.36 10.08 0.56
N LEU A 31 -4.99 9.06 -0.20
CA LEU A 31 -5.25 8.98 -1.64
C LEU A 31 -6.51 8.12 -1.83
N ASN A 32 -7.67 8.77 -2.03
CA ASN A 32 -8.92 8.19 -2.52
C ASN A 32 -9.34 6.79 -1.98
N SER A 33 -9.32 6.61 -0.66
CA SER A 33 -9.92 5.47 0.06
C SER A 33 -9.35 4.07 -0.22
N ILE A 34 -8.11 3.96 -0.69
CA ILE A 34 -7.37 2.69 -0.65
C ILE A 34 -6.54 2.68 0.63
N ALA A 35 -6.91 1.84 1.60
CA ALA A 35 -6.10 1.64 2.80
C ALA A 35 -4.92 0.71 2.45
N CYS A 36 -3.81 1.29 2.01
CA CYS A 36 -2.53 0.60 1.80
C CYS A 36 -1.53 1.02 2.89
N VAL A 37 -0.60 0.13 3.27
CA VAL A 37 0.55 0.50 4.10
C VAL A 37 1.50 1.36 3.27
N GLN A 38 1.95 0.84 2.11
CA GLN A 38 2.57 1.60 1.04
C GLN A 38 1.84 1.36 -0.28
N CYS A 39 1.78 2.41 -1.11
CA CYS A 39 1.15 2.35 -2.42
C CYS A 39 2.21 2.57 -3.51
N HIS A 40 2.28 1.65 -4.47
CA HIS A 40 3.22 1.70 -5.59
C HIS A 40 2.46 1.83 -6.90
N SER A 41 2.70 2.89 -7.68
CA SER A 41 2.13 2.98 -9.03
C SER A 41 3.10 2.39 -10.04
N ILE A 42 2.62 1.54 -10.94
CA ILE A 42 3.42 0.89 -11.98
C ILE A 42 2.81 1.04 -13.38
N GLN A 43 3.64 1.01 -14.42
CA GLN A 43 3.25 1.11 -15.83
C GLN A 43 3.72 -0.08 -16.69
N SER A 44 4.50 -0.99 -16.12
CA SER A 44 5.02 -2.18 -16.81
C SER A 44 5.22 -3.36 -15.86
N ALA A 45 5.41 -4.56 -16.42
CA ALA A 45 5.80 -5.74 -15.66
C ALA A 45 7.17 -5.56 -14.98
N ALA A 46 8.11 -4.86 -15.65
CA ALA A 46 9.43 -4.56 -15.11
C ALA A 46 9.36 -3.70 -13.84
N ASP A 47 8.45 -2.74 -13.79
CA ASP A 47 8.23 -1.92 -12.59
C ASP A 47 7.77 -2.79 -11.41
N LEU A 48 6.86 -3.75 -11.64
CA LEU A 48 6.43 -4.69 -10.60
C LEU A 48 7.61 -5.52 -10.06
N GLN A 49 8.47 -6.00 -10.96
CA GLN A 49 9.64 -6.82 -10.62
C GLN A 49 10.73 -6.05 -9.87
N ALA A 50 10.73 -4.72 -9.97
CA ALA A 50 11.65 -3.86 -9.21
C ALA A 50 11.19 -3.60 -7.77
N LEU A 51 9.96 -3.98 -7.40
CA LEU A 51 9.43 -3.73 -6.06
C LEU A 51 9.84 -4.82 -5.06
N SER A 52 10.09 -4.41 -3.82
CA SER A 52 10.21 -5.30 -2.66
C SER A 52 8.99 -5.11 -1.76
N LEU A 53 7.95 -5.89 -2.00
CA LEU A 53 6.65 -5.72 -1.36
C LEU A 53 6.64 -6.28 0.06
N GLN A 54 5.97 -5.57 0.96
CA GLN A 54 5.73 -5.93 2.36
C GLN A 54 4.23 -6.18 2.62
N PRO A 55 3.88 -6.95 3.66
CA PRO A 55 2.47 -7.16 4.03
C PRO A 55 1.69 -5.83 4.15
N GLY A 56 0.54 -5.76 3.46
CA GLY A 56 -0.33 -4.58 3.45
C GLY A 56 -0.05 -3.58 2.33
N ASP A 57 0.98 -3.81 1.51
CA ASP A 57 1.25 -2.97 0.35
C ASP A 57 0.18 -3.14 -0.74
N THR A 58 0.01 -2.09 -1.53
CA THR A 58 -0.84 -2.10 -2.72
C THR A 58 -0.06 -1.62 -3.93
N VAL A 59 -0.09 -2.39 -4.99
CA VAL A 59 0.46 -2.07 -6.30
C VAL A 59 -0.68 -1.66 -7.22
N ILE A 60 -0.64 -0.42 -7.68
CA ILE A 60 -1.64 0.22 -8.54
C ILE A 60 -1.10 0.21 -9.97
N MET A 61 -1.72 -0.61 -10.81
CA MET A 61 -1.45 -0.67 -12.24
C MET A 61 -2.14 0.50 -12.95
N LYS A 62 -1.36 1.34 -13.63
CA LYS A 62 -1.92 2.44 -14.43
C LYS A 62 -2.87 1.93 -15.50
N SER A 63 -3.98 2.64 -15.65
CA SER A 63 -5.00 2.38 -16.68
C SER A 63 -4.37 2.41 -18.08
N GLY A 64 -4.78 1.49 -18.95
CA GLY A 64 -4.26 1.39 -20.31
C GLY A 64 -4.13 -0.05 -20.80
N GLN A 65 -3.49 -0.19 -21.96
CA GLN A 65 -3.22 -1.49 -22.56
C GLN A 65 -1.89 -2.03 -22.07
N TRP A 66 -1.93 -3.23 -21.51
CA TRP A 66 -0.79 -4.01 -21.08
C TRP A 66 -0.61 -5.14 -22.09
N THR A 67 0.15 -4.86 -23.16
CA THR A 67 0.34 -5.79 -24.29
C THR A 67 1.61 -6.58 -24.12
N ASN A 68 1.50 -7.91 -24.23
CA ASN A 68 2.59 -8.88 -24.07
C ASN A 68 3.38 -8.68 -22.75
N GLN A 69 2.68 -8.37 -21.65
CA GLN A 69 3.25 -8.20 -20.32
C GLN A 69 3.04 -9.49 -19.50
N GLU A 70 4.14 -10.08 -19.04
CA GLU A 70 4.11 -11.22 -18.12
C GLU A 70 4.32 -10.71 -16.69
N LEU A 71 3.25 -10.64 -15.90
CA LEU A 71 3.29 -10.17 -14.52
C LEU A 71 3.67 -11.32 -13.58
N THR A 72 4.77 -11.16 -12.86
CA THR A 72 5.15 -12.06 -11.77
C THR A 72 4.85 -11.36 -10.46
N PHE A 73 3.71 -11.68 -9.86
CA PHE A 73 3.29 -11.16 -8.56
C PHE A 73 3.70 -12.16 -7.46
N SER A 74 4.93 -12.02 -6.99
CA SER A 74 5.54 -12.90 -5.99
C SER A 74 5.82 -12.16 -4.69
N ALA A 75 5.07 -12.44 -3.63
CA ALA A 75 5.24 -11.82 -2.33
C ALA A 75 4.58 -12.62 -1.20
N GLN A 76 4.92 -12.27 0.05
CA GLN A 76 4.36 -12.91 1.25
C GLN A 76 3.56 -11.91 2.07
N GLY A 77 2.24 -11.91 1.89
CA GLY A 77 1.31 -11.18 2.75
C GLY A 77 0.93 -11.96 4.01
N THR A 78 0.01 -11.41 4.79
CA THR A 78 -0.60 -12.08 5.94
C THR A 78 -2.12 -12.00 5.88
N LYS A 79 -2.81 -12.83 6.66
CA LYS A 79 -4.29 -12.79 6.76
C LYS A 79 -4.82 -11.39 7.11
N GLN A 80 -4.11 -10.66 7.96
CA GLN A 80 -4.50 -9.32 8.41
C GLN A 80 -4.05 -8.22 7.44
N GLN A 81 -2.98 -8.47 6.69
CA GLN A 81 -2.34 -7.51 5.80
C GLN A 81 -1.99 -8.21 4.47
N PRO A 82 -2.99 -8.49 3.62
CA PRO A 82 -2.74 -9.03 2.29
C PRO A 82 -2.00 -7.99 1.44
N ILE A 83 -1.32 -8.45 0.40
CA ILE A 83 -0.71 -7.58 -0.60
C ILE A 83 -1.60 -7.58 -1.83
N VAL A 84 -1.91 -6.40 -2.35
CA VAL A 84 -2.90 -6.22 -3.41
C VAL A 84 -2.21 -5.70 -4.67
N LEU A 85 -2.40 -6.39 -5.80
CA LEU A 85 -2.13 -5.86 -7.13
C LEU A 85 -3.48 -5.48 -7.77
N MET A 86 -3.71 -4.20 -8.06
CA MET A 86 -5.00 -3.74 -8.56
C MET A 86 -4.89 -2.76 -9.71
N ALA A 87 -5.92 -2.75 -10.55
CA ALA A 87 -6.11 -1.70 -11.55
C ALA A 87 -6.38 -0.34 -10.89
N GLU A 88 -5.77 0.73 -11.40
CA GLU A 88 -6.04 2.12 -11.00
C GLU A 88 -7.52 2.47 -11.12
N GLN A 89 -8.15 2.04 -12.22
CA GLN A 89 -9.59 2.06 -12.42
C GLN A 89 -10.03 0.64 -12.81
N ARG A 90 -11.01 0.07 -12.09
CA ARG A 90 -11.51 -1.28 -12.39
C ARG A 90 -11.95 -1.36 -13.84
N GLY A 91 -11.47 -2.37 -14.55
CA GLY A 91 -11.78 -2.59 -15.96
C GLY A 91 -10.96 -1.75 -16.93
N ALA A 92 -10.09 -0.85 -16.47
CA ALA A 92 -9.29 0.01 -17.34
C ALA A 92 -7.85 -0.50 -17.58
N VAL A 93 -7.44 -1.57 -16.90
CA VAL A 93 -6.19 -2.29 -17.18
C VAL A 93 -6.52 -3.47 -18.08
N ILE A 94 -6.22 -3.30 -19.36
CA ILE A 94 -6.56 -4.26 -20.41
C ILE A 94 -5.31 -5.08 -20.78
N MET A 95 -5.26 -6.32 -20.33
CA MET A 95 -4.23 -7.29 -20.63
C MET A 95 -4.48 -7.90 -22.02
N LYS A 96 -3.57 -7.68 -22.98
CA LYS A 96 -3.71 -8.09 -24.40
C LYS A 96 -2.55 -8.95 -24.88
N GLY A 97 -2.74 -9.60 -26.03
CA GLY A 97 -1.69 -10.41 -26.66
C GLY A 97 -1.32 -11.61 -25.80
N THR A 98 -0.03 -11.82 -25.55
CA THR A 98 0.46 -12.95 -24.73
C THR A 98 0.55 -12.63 -23.24
N SER A 99 -0.18 -11.62 -22.76
CA SER A 99 -0.07 -11.19 -21.37
C SER A 99 -0.66 -12.19 -20.38
N SER A 100 -0.03 -12.27 -19.21
CA SER A 100 -0.42 -13.20 -18.14
C SER A 100 -0.10 -12.63 -16.76
N VAL A 101 -0.66 -13.24 -15.71
CA VAL A 101 -0.27 -13.01 -14.33
C VAL A 101 0.00 -14.34 -13.64
N SER A 102 1.21 -14.47 -13.07
CA SER A 102 1.56 -15.53 -12.14
C SER A 102 1.53 -14.98 -10.73
N ILE A 103 0.84 -15.68 -9.83
CA ILE A 103 0.68 -15.32 -8.43
C ILE A 103 1.43 -16.37 -7.61
N THR A 104 2.51 -15.96 -6.92
CA THR A 104 3.36 -16.85 -6.12
C THR A 104 3.41 -16.37 -4.69
N GLY A 105 3.04 -17.22 -3.73
CA GLY A 105 3.14 -16.90 -2.32
C GLY A 105 1.82 -16.98 -1.55
N GLN A 106 1.64 -16.13 -0.53
CA GLN A 106 0.51 -16.20 0.39
C GLN A 106 -0.18 -14.85 0.60
N TRP A 107 -1.51 -14.89 0.76
CA TRP A 107 -2.35 -13.70 1.02
C TRP A 107 -2.16 -12.58 0.00
N LEU A 108 -2.16 -12.98 -1.27
CA LEU A 108 -2.07 -12.08 -2.41
C LEU A 108 -3.45 -11.90 -3.06
N VAL A 109 -3.74 -10.69 -3.50
CA VAL A 109 -4.99 -10.33 -4.17
C VAL A 109 -4.68 -9.66 -5.50
N VAL A 110 -5.35 -10.10 -6.57
CA VAL A 110 -5.35 -9.42 -7.88
C VAL A 110 -6.76 -8.92 -8.16
N ASP A 111 -6.94 -7.61 -8.39
CA ASP A 111 -8.26 -6.99 -8.58
C ASP A 111 -8.35 -6.07 -9.81
N GLY A 112 -9.44 -6.19 -10.58
CA GLY A 112 -9.83 -5.21 -11.59
C GLY A 112 -9.12 -5.29 -12.96
N LEU A 113 -8.36 -6.36 -13.24
CA LEU A 113 -7.72 -6.60 -14.54
C LEU A 113 -8.72 -7.22 -15.53
N VAL A 114 -8.63 -6.84 -16.81
CA VAL A 114 -9.43 -7.41 -17.90
C VAL A 114 -8.51 -8.08 -18.90
N PHE A 115 -8.70 -9.37 -19.14
CA PHE A 115 -8.00 -10.11 -20.20
C PHE A 115 -8.90 -10.19 -21.43
N GLN A 116 -8.46 -9.60 -22.55
CA GLN A 116 -9.18 -9.66 -23.82
C GLN A 116 -8.21 -9.53 -25.00
N ASP A 117 -8.63 -9.96 -26.19
CA ASP A 117 -7.81 -9.90 -27.41
C ASP A 117 -6.40 -10.50 -27.21
N GLY A 118 -6.34 -11.62 -26.47
CA GLY A 118 -5.11 -12.28 -26.08
C GLY A 118 -5.21 -13.79 -26.24
N TYR A 119 -4.05 -14.44 -26.22
CA TYR A 119 -3.92 -15.90 -26.35
C TYR A 119 -2.68 -16.35 -25.60
N THR A 120 -2.61 -17.63 -25.25
CA THR A 120 -1.43 -18.20 -24.60
C THR A 120 -0.80 -19.27 -25.48
N THR A 121 0.53 -19.39 -25.42
CA THR A 121 1.28 -20.46 -26.08
C THR A 121 1.95 -21.31 -25.01
N GLY A 122 1.20 -22.25 -24.43
CA GLY A 122 1.70 -23.18 -23.42
C GLY A 122 1.83 -22.61 -21.99
N LYS A 123 1.38 -21.38 -21.75
CA LYS A 123 1.27 -20.77 -20.42
C LYS A 123 -0.19 -20.56 -20.02
N ASN A 124 -0.46 -20.45 -18.73
CA ASN A 124 -1.78 -20.05 -18.24
C ASN A 124 -1.94 -18.51 -18.33
N VAL A 125 -3.17 -18.02 -18.52
CA VAL A 125 -3.48 -16.57 -18.49
C VAL A 125 -3.34 -16.03 -17.06
N VAL A 126 -3.90 -16.77 -16.11
CA VAL A 126 -3.78 -16.55 -14.67
C VAL A 126 -3.25 -17.86 -14.09
N ASP A 127 -2.14 -17.79 -13.38
CA ASP A 127 -1.52 -18.95 -12.75
C ASP A 127 -1.32 -18.72 -11.25
N PHE A 128 -1.60 -19.75 -10.45
CA PHE A 128 -1.28 -19.77 -9.02
C PHE A 128 -0.16 -20.78 -8.83
N THR A 129 1.01 -20.29 -8.46
CA THR A 129 2.22 -21.09 -8.30
C THR A 129 2.62 -21.17 -6.84
N SER A 130 3.12 -22.34 -6.44
CA SER A 130 3.49 -22.70 -5.06
C SER A 130 4.94 -22.45 -4.75
#